data_AF-A0A3E0VKQ7-F1
#
_entry.id   AF-A0A3E0VKQ7-F1
#
_cell.length_a   1.000
_cell.length_b   1.000
_cell.length_c   1.000
_cell.angle_alpha   90.00
_cell.angle_beta   90.00
_cell.angle_gamma   90.00
#
_symmetry.space_group_name_H-M   'P 1'
#
loop_
_entity.id
_entity.type
_entity.pdbx_description
1 polymer ?
#
loop_
_entity_poly.entity_id
_entity_poly.type
_entity_poly.pdbx_seq_one_letter_code
_entity_poly.pdbx_strand_id
1 'polypeptide(L)'
;MRRTDRECLQDALDHLTVLQAHLAESDRDDQMVMDAAALRLSAAIDSVALVSEETRKGAIDGSSWRLIKSMRNRIVHAYGFMDPAVLRATFDDDIGGFERDVRRLLETLRIG
;
A
#
# COMPACT_ATOMS: atom_id res chain seq x y z
N MET A 1 -0.23 23.60 4.93
CA MET A 1 -0.35 23.33 3.48
C MET A 1 -1.00 21.97 3.32
N ARG A 2 -1.99 21.80 2.43
CA ARG A 2 -2.51 20.45 2.11
C ARG A 2 -1.56 19.81 1.10
N ARG A 3 -1.17 18.55 1.32
CA ARG A 3 -0.40 17.77 0.34
C ARG A 3 -1.19 17.63 -0.96
N THR A 4 -0.51 17.70 -2.09
CA THR A 4 -1.04 17.47 -3.43
C THR A 4 -1.23 15.97 -3.68
N ASP A 5 -2.08 15.61 -4.65
CA ASP A 5 -2.24 14.21 -5.10
C ASP A 5 -0.88 13.58 -5.47
N ARG A 6 0.00 14.34 -6.11
CA ARG A 6 1.36 13.91 -6.47
C ARG A 6 2.21 13.59 -5.24
N GLU A 7 2.23 14.48 -4.24
CA GLU A 7 2.98 14.26 -3.00
C GLU A 7 2.45 13.02 -2.26
N CYS A 8 1.12 12.85 -2.18
CA CYS A 8 0.51 11.67 -1.58
C CYS A 8 0.89 10.37 -2.31
N LEU A 9 0.92 10.37 -3.65
CA LEU A 9 1.35 9.20 -4.42
C LEU A 9 2.85 8.91 -4.27
N GLN A 10 3.68 9.94 -4.15
CA GLN A 10 5.11 9.75 -3.87
C GLN A 10 5.32 9.17 -2.46
N ASP A 11 4.63 9.71 -1.45
CA ASP A 11 4.66 9.17 -0.08
C ASP A 11 4.24 7.69 -0.07
N ALA A 12 3.25 7.30 -0.88
CA ALA A 12 2.83 5.91 -1.02
C ALA A 12 3.94 5.01 -1.61
N LEU A 13 4.63 5.45 -2.67
CA LEU A 13 5.73 4.70 -3.27
C LEU A 13 6.95 4.57 -2.34
N ASP A 14 7.24 5.61 -1.56
CA ASP A 14 8.33 5.59 -0.59
C ASP A 14 8.05 4.54 0.51
N HIS A 15 6.80 4.45 0.97
CA HIS A 15 6.38 3.40 1.90
C HIS A 15 6.47 1.99 1.30
N LEU A 16 6.04 1.81 0.05
CA LEU A 16 6.13 0.52 -0.66
C LEU A 16 7.58 0.09 -0.88
N THR A 17 8.49 1.04 -1.13
CA THR A 17 9.93 0.77 -1.27
C THR A 17 10.52 0.24 0.04
N VAL A 18 10.20 0.86 1.18
CA VAL A 18 10.67 0.38 2.49
C VAL A 18 10.05 -0.98 2.85
N LEU A 19 8.77 -1.19 2.50
CA LEU A 19 8.13 -2.50 2.65
C LEU A 19 8.94 -3.58 1.92
N GLN A 20 9.26 -3.36 0.65
CA GLN A 20 10.01 -4.31 -0.16
C GLN A 20 11.40 -4.60 0.41
N ALA A 21 12.09 -3.58 0.92
CA ALA A 21 13.37 -3.77 1.60
C ALA A 21 13.25 -4.73 2.81
N HIS A 22 12.22 -4.55 3.65
CA HIS A 22 11.96 -5.47 4.77
C HIS A 22 11.76 -6.92 4.29
N LEU A 23 10.98 -7.13 3.22
CA LEU A 23 10.70 -8.47 2.68
C LEU A 23 11.86 -9.11 1.91
N ALA A 24 12.86 -8.33 1.50
CA ALA A 24 14.00 -8.79 0.72
C ALA A 24 15.22 -9.15 1.61
N GLU A 25 15.44 -8.38 2.67
CA GLU A 25 16.66 -8.51 3.50
C GLU A 25 16.50 -9.46 4.70
N SER A 26 15.27 -9.81 5.07
CA SER A 26 14.99 -10.43 6.37
C SER A 26 14.41 -11.83 6.24
N ASP A 27 14.57 -12.62 7.30
CA ASP A 27 13.84 -13.88 7.45
C ASP A 27 12.34 -13.58 7.48
N ARG A 28 11.60 -14.12 6.51
CA ARG A 28 10.16 -13.89 6.35
C ARG A 28 9.32 -14.60 7.42
N ASP A 29 9.97 -15.42 8.26
CA ASP A 29 9.36 -16.02 9.45
C ASP A 29 9.49 -15.12 10.70
N ASP A 30 10.21 -13.99 10.61
CA ASP A 30 10.29 -13.01 11.69
C ASP A 30 9.03 -12.14 11.75
N GLN A 31 8.26 -12.29 12.83
CA GLN A 31 7.05 -11.51 13.10
C GLN A 31 7.30 -10.00 13.06
N MET A 32 8.45 -9.52 13.54
CA MET A 32 8.78 -8.10 13.58
C MET A 32 8.92 -7.52 12.16
N VAL A 33 9.48 -8.31 11.23
CA VAL A 33 9.60 -7.94 9.82
C VAL A 33 8.23 -7.84 9.18
N MET A 34 7.38 -8.84 9.43
CA MET A 34 6.03 -8.89 8.90
C MET A 34 5.17 -7.74 9.42
N ASP A 35 5.27 -7.42 10.71
CA ASP A 35 4.57 -6.28 11.32
C ASP A 35 5.07 -4.94 10.73
N ALA A 36 6.38 -4.78 10.55
CA ALA A 36 6.96 -3.60 9.93
C ALA A 36 6.48 -3.42 8.47
N ALA A 37 6.47 -4.50 7.69
CA ALA A 37 5.95 -4.50 6.32
C ALA A 37 4.46 -4.15 6.28
N ALA A 38 3.65 -4.68 7.21
CA ALA A 38 2.22 -4.40 7.30
C ALA A 38 1.95 -2.93 7.64
N LEU A 39 2.73 -2.36 8.57
CA LEU A 39 2.66 -0.94 8.91
C LEU A 39 2.98 -0.06 7.70
N ARG A 40 4.00 -0.42 6.92
CA ARG A 40 4.36 0.29 5.68
C ARG A 40 3.26 0.18 4.63
N LEU A 41 2.64 -0.99 4.45
CA LEU A 41 1.52 -1.15 3.53
C LEU A 41 0.32 -0.29 3.94
N SER A 42 -0.01 -0.28 5.24
CA SER A 42 -1.09 0.56 5.77
C SER A 42 -0.82 2.04 5.49
N ALA A 43 0.40 2.51 5.73
CA ALA A 43 0.78 3.89 5.48
C ALA A 43 0.69 4.25 3.98
N ALA A 44 1.12 3.35 3.08
CA ALA A 44 0.99 3.55 1.65
C ALA A 44 -0.49 3.70 1.22
N ILE A 45 -1.36 2.83 1.72
CA ILE A 45 -2.80 2.88 1.43
C ILE A 45 -3.42 4.18 1.98
N ASP A 46 -3.00 4.64 3.15
CA ASP A 46 -3.47 5.89 3.74
C ASP A 46 -3.06 7.11 2.93
N SER A 47 -1.84 7.13 2.39
CA SER A 47 -1.41 8.17 1.48
C SER A 47 -2.26 8.18 0.19
N VAL A 48 -2.56 7.02 -0.39
CA VAL A 48 -3.47 6.91 -1.56
C VAL A 48 -4.92 7.30 -1.21
N ALA A 49 -5.34 7.13 0.04
CA ALA A 49 -6.68 7.56 0.47
C ALA A 49 -6.87 9.08 0.46
N LEU A 50 -5.78 9.85 0.60
CA LEU A 50 -5.76 11.30 0.54
C LEU A 50 -5.78 11.85 -0.90
N VAL A 51 -5.49 11.02 -1.90
CA VAL A 51 -5.57 11.38 -3.32
C VAL A 51 -7.04 11.59 -3.71
N SER A 52 -7.28 12.59 -4.56
CA SER A 52 -8.62 12.86 -5.09
C SER A 52 -9.23 11.62 -5.76
N GLU A 53 -10.55 11.49 -5.68
CA GLU A 53 -11.25 10.36 -6.27
C GLU A 53 -11.10 10.32 -7.79
N GLU A 54 -11.03 11.50 -8.44
CA GLU A 54 -10.83 11.62 -9.88
C GLU A 54 -9.48 11.07 -10.30
N THR A 55 -8.39 11.50 -9.65
CA THR A 55 -7.06 10.94 -9.90
C THR A 55 -7.05 9.43 -9.63
N ARG A 56 -7.50 8.98 -8.46
CA ARG A 56 -7.42 7.57 -8.06
C ARG A 56 -8.14 6.64 -9.04
N LYS A 57 -9.30 7.05 -9.58
CA LYS A 57 -10.05 6.27 -10.57
C LYS A 57 -9.33 6.09 -11.90
N GLY A 58 -8.26 6.83 -12.18
CA GLY A 58 -7.44 6.66 -13.39
C GLY A 58 -6.72 5.31 -13.48
N ALA A 59 -6.52 4.63 -12.35
CA ALA A 59 -5.92 3.29 -12.32
C ALA A 59 -6.60 2.32 -11.35
N ILE A 60 -7.22 2.81 -10.27
CA ILE A 60 -7.81 1.97 -9.23
C ILE A 60 -9.33 2.16 -9.26
N ASP A 61 -10.06 1.15 -9.72
CA ASP A 61 -11.51 1.18 -9.74
C ASP A 61 -12.12 1.09 -8.31
N GLY A 62 -13.40 1.43 -8.17
CA GLY A 62 -14.07 1.50 -6.88
C GLY A 62 -14.24 0.15 -6.16
N SER A 63 -14.29 -0.97 -6.87
CA SER A 63 -14.28 -2.32 -6.26
C SER A 63 -12.90 -2.64 -5.71
N SER A 64 -11.87 -2.47 -6.52
CA SER A 64 -10.47 -2.70 -6.17
C SER A 64 -10.08 -1.82 -4.97
N TRP A 65 -10.48 -0.54 -4.97
CA TRP A 65 -10.25 0.36 -3.85
C TRP A 65 -10.92 -0.09 -2.54
N ARG A 66 -12.14 -0.64 -2.62
CA ARG A 66 -12.83 -1.17 -1.43
C ARG A 66 -12.10 -2.38 -0.85
N LEU A 67 -11.57 -3.25 -1.70
CA LEU A 67 -10.78 -4.41 -1.27
C LEU A 67 -9.47 -3.96 -0.59
N ILE A 68 -8.72 -3.04 -1.21
CA ILE A 68 -7.50 -2.46 -0.65
C ILE A 68 -7.75 -1.85 0.74
N LYS A 69 -8.82 -1.06 0.89
CA LYS A 69 -9.19 -0.50 2.21
C LYS A 69 -9.59 -1.57 3.22
N SER A 70 -10.28 -2.63 2.78
CA SER A 70 -10.67 -3.73 3.65
C SER A 70 -9.44 -4.48 4.18
N MET A 71 -8.41 -4.64 3.35
CA MET A 71 -7.11 -5.20 3.72
C MET A 71 -6.39 -4.30 4.72
N ARG A 72 -6.29 -2.99 4.47
CA ARG A 72 -5.74 -2.02 5.43
C ARG A 72 -6.45 -2.07 6.78
N ASN A 73 -7.78 -2.15 6.77
CA ASN A 73 -8.55 -2.25 8.01
C ASN A 73 -8.25 -3.55 8.77
N ARG A 74 -8.07 -4.68 8.06
CA ARG A 74 -7.62 -5.91 8.70
C ARG A 74 -6.24 -5.73 9.34
N ILE A 75 -5.29 -5.13 8.63
CA ILE A 75 -3.94 -4.87 9.15
C ILE A 75 -4.00 -4.03 10.43
N VAL A 76 -4.76 -2.92 10.40
CA VAL A 76 -4.84 -1.97 11.52
C VAL A 76 -5.65 -2.48 12.71
N HIS A 77 -6.65 -3.35 12.50
CA HIS A 77 -7.48 -3.84 13.59
C HIS A 77 -7.05 -5.22 14.12
N ALA A 78 -6.28 -5.99 13.36
CA ALA A 78 -5.82 -7.31 13.76
C ALA A 78 -4.41 -7.32 14.37
N TYR A 79 -3.91 -6.18 14.88
CA TYR A 79 -2.56 -5.95 15.45
C TYR A 79 -2.15 -6.84 16.66
N GLY A 80 -2.78 -8.01 16.83
CA GLY A 80 -2.32 -9.08 17.73
C GLY A 80 -2.72 -10.50 17.32
N PHE A 81 -3.37 -10.70 16.15
CA PHE A 81 -3.95 -12.00 15.76
C PHE A 81 -3.95 -12.27 14.25
N MET A 82 -3.33 -11.41 13.43
CA MET A 82 -3.28 -11.72 11.99
C MET A 82 -2.35 -12.91 11.76
N ASP A 83 -2.90 -13.97 11.16
CA ASP A 83 -2.14 -15.14 10.77
C ASP A 83 -1.00 -14.71 9.80
N PRO A 84 0.26 -14.97 10.16
CA PRO A 84 1.41 -14.63 9.31
C PRO A 84 1.31 -15.21 7.90
N ALA A 85 0.65 -16.37 7.73
CA ALA A 85 0.44 -16.96 6.41
C ALA A 85 -0.51 -16.13 5.54
N VAL A 86 -1.55 -15.53 6.13
CA VAL A 86 -2.48 -14.63 5.42
C VAL A 86 -1.76 -13.35 5.03
N LEU A 87 -0.98 -12.78 5.94
CA LEU A 87 -0.22 -11.57 5.66
C LEU A 87 0.83 -11.78 4.56
N ARG A 88 1.48 -12.96 4.56
CA ARG A 88 2.44 -13.34 3.52
C ARG A 88 1.77 -13.51 2.15
N ALA A 89 0.64 -14.21 2.09
CA ALA A 89 -0.12 -14.35 0.84
C ALA A 89 -0.52 -12.98 0.27
N THR A 90 -1.00 -12.08 1.12
CA THR A 90 -1.28 -10.69 0.73
C THR A 90 -0.03 -9.98 0.16
N PHE A 91 1.13 -10.16 0.78
CA PHE A 91 2.35 -9.53 0.29
C PHE A 91 2.83 -10.08 -1.06
N ASP A 92 2.72 -11.40 -1.26
CA ASP A 92 3.17 -12.04 -2.48
C ASP A 92 2.21 -11.78 -3.66
N ASP A 93 0.90 -11.73 -3.41
CA ASP A 93 -0.12 -11.65 -4.46
C ASP A 93 -0.55 -10.20 -4.80
N ASP A 94 -0.70 -9.33 -3.80
CA ASP A 94 -1.43 -8.07 -3.97
C ASP A 94 -0.52 -6.83 -4.11
N ILE A 95 0.66 -6.83 -3.48
CA ILE A 95 1.53 -5.64 -3.43
C ILE A 95 1.98 -5.20 -4.81
N GLY A 96 2.41 -6.15 -5.65
CA GLY A 96 2.92 -5.84 -6.99
C GLY A 96 1.84 -5.22 -7.89
N GLY A 97 0.57 -5.61 -7.72
CA GLY A 97 -0.55 -4.98 -8.41
C GLY A 97 -0.75 -3.54 -7.93
N PHE A 98 -0.86 -3.37 -6.61
CA PHE A 98 -1.09 -2.06 -6.00
C PHE A 98 0.02 -1.04 -6.33
N GLU A 99 1.29 -1.44 -6.27
CA GLU A 99 2.41 -0.56 -6.61
C GLU A 99 2.36 -0.11 -8.07
N ARG A 100 2.06 -1.02 -9.01
CA ARG A 100 1.91 -0.67 -10.43
C ARG A 100 0.82 0.37 -10.64
N ASP A 101 -0.30 0.23 -9.95
CA ASP A 101 -1.39 1.20 -10.04
C ASP A 101 -0.97 2.57 -9.49
N VAL A 102 -0.29 2.62 -8.34
CA VAL A 102 0.23 3.89 -7.77
C VAL A 102 1.22 4.56 -8.72
N ARG A 103 2.13 3.80 -9.35
CA ARG A 103 3.06 4.34 -10.36
C ARG A 103 2.32 4.91 -11.57
N ARG A 104 1.32 4.20 -12.08
CA ARG A 104 0.48 4.65 -13.20
C ARG A 104 -0.26 5.96 -12.89
N LEU A 105 -0.80 6.09 -11.68
CA LEU A 105 -1.44 7.33 -11.23
C LEU A 105 -0.44 8.49 -11.22
N LEU A 106 0.77 8.27 -10.69
CA LEU A 106 1.81 9.29 -10.62
C LEU A 106 2.29 9.71 -12.01
N GLU A 107 2.42 8.77 -12.95
CA GLU A 107 2.75 9.04 -14.36
C GLU A 107 1.68 9.87 -15.05
N THR A 108 0.40 9.57 -14.80
CA THR A 108 -0.72 10.33 -15.36
C THR A 108 -0.66 11.80 -14.92
N LEU A 109 -0.33 12.06 -13.64
CA LEU A 109 -0.15 13.42 -13.11
C LEU A 109 1.12 14.13 -13.59
N ARG A 110 2.03 13.45 -14.32
CA ARG A 110 3.21 14.07 -14.95
C ARG A 110 2.91 14.59 -16.35
N ILE A 111 1.83 14.11 -16.98
CA ILE A 111 1.47 14.41 -18.37
C ILE A 111 0.39 15.50 -18.45
N GLY A 112 -0.42 15.67 -17.39
CA GLY A 112 -1.39 16.77 -17.23
C GLY A 112 -0.79 17.98 -16.51
#